data_AF-A0AAW3RDB1-F1
#
_entry.id   AF-A0AAW3RDB1-F1
#
_cell.length_a   1.000
_cell.length_b   1.000
_cell.length_c   1.000
_cell.angle_alpha   90.00
_cell.angle_beta   90.00
_cell.angle_gamma   90.00
#
_symmetry.space_group_name_H-M   'P 1'
#
loop_
_entity.id
_entity.type
_entity.pdbx_description
1 polymer ?
#
loop_
_entity_poly.entity_id
_entity_poly.type
_entity_poly.pdbx_seq_one_letter_code
_entity_poly.pdbx_strand_id
1 'polypeptide(L)'
;MKSDKIRQLATFYSLPKKQQKTIMLLFSGEMNQGEVADNVGISRTTISAWKQKEIFRQAQDEYNRFMLRDLTSEAIMTMRELLDARSEMVRFSAAKDILDRSMNDAQIRKAEAEADIAESKAKEARSGESNEGQTLIVDDVGGIEDEDAGS
;
A
#
# COMPACT_ATOMS: atom_id res chain seq x y z
N MET A 1 -22.11 13.89 -20.95
CA MET A 1 -20.90 14.74 -20.89
C MET A 1 -21.02 15.95 -19.95
N LYS A 2 -21.76 17.03 -20.26
CA LYS A 2 -21.86 18.19 -19.32
C LYS A 2 -22.51 17.81 -17.97
N SER A 3 -23.54 16.96 -18.01
CA SER A 3 -24.23 16.45 -16.81
C SER A 3 -23.32 15.60 -15.92
N ASP A 4 -22.46 14.75 -16.50
CA ASP A 4 -21.56 13.88 -15.74
C ASP A 4 -20.41 14.63 -15.09
N LYS A 5 -19.89 15.66 -15.77
CA LYS A 5 -18.88 16.57 -15.20
C LYS A 5 -19.43 17.34 -14.01
N ILE A 6 -20.69 17.78 -14.07
CA ILE A 6 -21.35 18.49 -12.97
C ILE A 6 -21.62 17.55 -11.80
N ARG A 7 -21.96 16.27 -12.05
CA ARG A 7 -22.12 15.26 -11.00
C ARG A 7 -20.80 14.92 -10.30
N GLN A 8 -19.71 14.80 -11.06
CA GLN A 8 -18.38 14.49 -10.51
C GLN A 8 -17.74 15.69 -9.80
N LEU A 9 -18.12 16.91 -10.15
CA LEU A 9 -17.60 18.16 -9.58
C LEU A 9 -18.67 18.94 -8.78
N ALA A 10 -19.61 18.23 -8.15
CA ALA A 10 -20.76 18.83 -7.49
C ALA A 10 -20.35 19.76 -6.33
N THR A 11 -19.44 19.31 -5.47
CA THR A 11 -18.95 20.09 -4.33
C THR A 11 -18.13 21.28 -4.81
N PHE A 12 -17.28 21.07 -5.82
CA PHE A 12 -16.49 22.13 -6.43
C PHE A 12 -17.36 23.25 -7.01
N TYR A 13 -18.40 22.91 -7.78
CA TYR A 13 -19.28 23.92 -8.38
C TYR A 13 -20.20 24.61 -7.35
N SER A 14 -20.41 24.02 -6.18
CA SER A 14 -21.17 24.65 -5.08
C SER A 14 -20.43 25.82 -4.41
N LEU A 15 -19.10 25.89 -4.54
CA LEU A 15 -18.29 26.93 -3.91
C LEU A 15 -18.41 28.29 -4.62
N PRO A 16 -18.18 29.42 -3.93
CA PRO A 16 -18.03 30.72 -4.56
C PRO A 16 -16.93 30.74 -5.64
N LYS A 17 -17.11 31.58 -6.68
CA LYS A 17 -16.18 31.65 -7.83
C LYS A 17 -14.72 31.91 -7.46
N LYS A 18 -14.47 32.72 -6.42
CA LYS A 18 -13.11 32.95 -5.92
C LYS A 18 -12.48 31.67 -5.37
N GLN A 19 -13.24 30.86 -4.63
CA GLN A 19 -12.77 29.58 -4.11
C GLN A 19 -12.52 28.56 -5.23
N GLN A 20 -13.42 28.48 -6.22
CA GLN A 20 -13.22 27.66 -7.43
C GLN A 20 -11.91 28.02 -8.13
N LYS A 21 -11.68 29.33 -8.39
CA LYS A 21 -10.45 29.83 -9.03
C LYS A 21 -9.20 29.53 -8.18
N THR A 22 -9.27 29.68 -6.86
CA THR A 22 -8.17 29.31 -5.96
C THR A 22 -7.81 27.82 -6.07
N ILE A 23 -8.80 26.92 -6.08
CA ILE A 23 -8.55 25.47 -6.23
C ILE A 23 -7.88 25.17 -7.58
N MET A 24 -8.36 25.76 -8.67
CA MET A 24 -7.78 25.59 -10.00
C MET A 24 -6.32 26.05 -10.07
N LEU A 25 -6.01 27.22 -9.49
CA LEU A 25 -4.65 27.77 -9.47
C LEU A 25 -3.73 26.95 -8.55
N LEU A 26 -4.21 26.50 -7.40
CA LEU A 26 -3.42 25.64 -6.51
C LEU A 26 -3.10 24.29 -7.17
N PHE A 27 -4.01 23.73 -7.97
CA PHE A 27 -3.75 22.50 -8.72
C PHE A 27 -2.64 22.66 -9.76
N SER A 28 -2.54 23.83 -10.42
CA SER A 28 -1.49 24.07 -11.42
C SER A 28 -0.07 23.94 -10.84
N GLY A 29 0.10 24.23 -9.54
CA GLY A 29 1.40 24.16 -8.87
C GLY A 29 2.40 25.26 -9.28
N GLU A 30 2.07 26.11 -10.26
CA GLU A 30 2.96 27.15 -10.79
C GLU A 30 3.10 28.37 -9.88
N MET A 31 2.13 28.55 -8.97
CA MET A 31 2.01 29.73 -8.12
C MET A 31 2.01 29.35 -6.65
N ASN A 32 2.77 30.07 -5.84
CA ASN A 32 2.71 29.94 -4.40
C ASN A 32 1.41 30.57 -3.84
N GLN A 33 1.06 30.24 -2.59
CA GLN A 33 -0.19 30.71 -1.99
C GLN A 33 -0.33 32.26 -1.94
N GLY A 34 0.78 33.00 -1.94
CA GLY A 34 0.79 34.47 -2.05
C GLY A 34 0.33 34.93 -3.41
N GLU A 35 0.99 34.43 -4.45
CA GLU A 35 0.69 34.77 -5.84
C GLU A 35 -0.75 34.37 -6.22
N VAL A 36 -1.24 33.23 -5.72
CA VAL A 36 -2.64 32.83 -5.90
C VAL A 36 -3.60 33.81 -5.21
N ALA A 37 -3.26 34.28 -4.00
CA ALA A 37 -4.09 35.24 -3.27
C ALA A 37 -4.19 36.57 -4.03
N ASP A 38 -3.07 37.06 -4.55
CA ASP A 38 -3.01 38.28 -5.36
C ASP A 38 -3.81 38.12 -6.66
N ASN A 39 -3.68 36.99 -7.36
CA ASN A 39 -4.40 36.70 -8.61
C ASN A 39 -5.93 36.61 -8.41
N VAL A 40 -6.39 36.20 -7.23
CA VAL A 40 -7.81 36.08 -6.89
C VAL A 40 -8.35 37.34 -6.19
N GLY A 41 -7.46 38.26 -5.78
CA GLY A 41 -7.80 39.47 -5.03
C GLY A 41 -8.36 39.15 -3.65
N ILE A 42 -7.63 38.36 -2.87
CA ILE A 42 -7.94 37.98 -1.48
C ILE A 42 -6.66 37.96 -0.63
N SER A 43 -6.79 37.91 0.70
CA SER A 43 -5.62 37.77 1.58
C SER A 43 -5.11 36.32 1.61
N ARG A 44 -3.79 36.14 1.84
CA ARG A 44 -3.19 34.80 2.06
C ARG A 44 -3.85 34.06 3.22
N THR A 45 -4.22 34.79 4.28
CA THR A 45 -4.91 34.25 5.47
C THR A 45 -6.30 33.70 5.13
N THR A 46 -6.99 34.31 4.16
CA THR A 46 -8.29 33.81 3.66
C THR A 46 -8.15 32.42 3.06
N ILE A 47 -7.12 32.20 2.23
CA ILE A 47 -6.85 30.87 1.65
C ILE A 47 -6.54 29.86 2.75
N SER A 48 -5.71 30.22 3.74
CA SER A 48 -5.42 29.35 4.88
C SER A 48 -6.69 28.97 5.65
N ALA A 49 -7.59 29.93 5.89
CA ALA A 49 -8.86 29.67 6.56
C ALA A 49 -9.78 28.77 5.72
N TRP A 50 -9.81 28.92 4.40
CA TRP A 50 -10.58 28.03 3.53
C TRP A 50 -10.06 26.60 3.55
N LYS A 51 -8.74 26.38 3.54
CA LYS A 51 -8.13 25.04 3.61
C LYS A 51 -8.50 24.25 4.88
N GLN A 52 -8.92 24.94 5.95
CA GLN A 52 -9.42 24.30 7.17
C GLN A 52 -10.90 23.89 7.08
N LYS A 53 -11.64 24.37 6.09
CA LYS A 53 -13.06 24.06 5.92
C LYS A 53 -13.22 22.75 5.15
N GLU A 54 -14.02 21.85 5.71
CA GLU A 54 -14.29 20.53 5.12
C GLU A 54 -14.78 20.62 3.68
N ILE A 55 -15.78 21.47 3.41
CA ILE A 55 -16.34 21.64 2.07
C ILE A 55 -15.29 22.09 1.03
N PHE A 56 -14.30 22.88 1.44
CA PHE A 56 -13.24 23.34 0.54
C PHE A 56 -12.25 22.22 0.25
N ARG A 57 -11.89 21.42 1.27
CA ARG A 57 -11.04 20.23 1.10
C ARG A 57 -11.70 19.21 0.19
N GLN A 58 -12.98 18.91 0.41
CA GLN A 58 -13.75 18.00 -0.43
C GLN A 58 -13.81 18.48 -1.88
N ALA A 59 -14.13 19.76 -2.12
CA ALA A 59 -14.11 20.34 -3.45
C ALA A 59 -12.73 20.28 -4.12
N GLN A 60 -11.65 20.48 -3.34
CA GLN A 60 -10.29 20.39 -3.84
C GLN A 60 -9.94 18.94 -4.23
N ASP A 61 -10.25 17.97 -3.38
CA ASP A 61 -9.99 16.55 -3.65
C ASP A 61 -10.80 16.05 -4.85
N GLU A 62 -12.06 16.47 -4.94
CA GLU A 62 -12.97 16.18 -6.05
C GLU A 62 -12.40 16.72 -7.37
N TYR A 63 -11.95 17.98 -7.38
CA TYR A 63 -11.28 18.59 -8.53
C TYR A 63 -9.98 17.87 -8.90
N ASN A 64 -9.12 17.57 -7.92
CA ASN A 64 -7.85 16.87 -8.15
C ASN A 64 -8.08 15.49 -8.77
N ARG A 65 -9.01 14.69 -8.22
CA ARG A 65 -9.36 13.36 -8.75
C ARG A 65 -9.88 13.46 -10.17
N PHE A 66 -10.73 14.44 -10.45
CA PHE A 66 -11.26 14.66 -11.80
C PHE A 66 -10.14 14.98 -12.80
N MET A 67 -9.21 15.87 -12.44
CA MET A 67 -8.11 16.28 -13.31
C MET A 67 -7.05 15.19 -13.51
N LEU A 68 -6.80 14.36 -12.49
CA LEU A 68 -5.81 13.27 -12.54
C LEU A 68 -6.34 11.99 -13.18
N ARG A 69 -7.64 11.90 -13.47
CA ARG A 69 -8.25 10.68 -14.03
C ARG A 69 -7.60 10.26 -15.34
N ASP A 70 -7.30 11.21 -16.20
CA ASP A 70 -6.73 10.92 -17.52
C ASP A 70 -5.25 10.49 -17.43
N LEU A 71 -4.55 10.87 -16.36
CA LEU A 71 -3.17 10.43 -16.08
C LEU A 71 -3.12 9.05 -15.41
N THR A 72 -4.27 8.50 -14.97
CA THR A 72 -4.29 7.23 -14.24
C THR A 72 -3.79 6.08 -15.11
N SER A 73 -4.20 6.02 -16.38
CA SER A 73 -3.73 4.99 -17.31
C SER A 73 -2.23 5.09 -17.58
N GLU A 74 -1.71 6.32 -17.74
CA GLU A 74 -0.27 6.55 -17.94
C GLU A 74 0.54 6.13 -16.70
N ALA A 75 0.08 6.50 -15.51
CA ALA A 75 0.71 6.07 -14.25
C ALA A 75 0.74 4.54 -14.11
N ILE A 76 -0.34 3.84 -14.50
CA ILE A 76 -0.37 2.37 -14.51
C ILE A 76 0.65 1.79 -15.50
N MET A 77 0.77 2.36 -16.69
CA MET A 77 1.78 1.91 -17.67
C MET A 77 3.20 2.12 -17.14
N THR A 78 3.48 3.27 -16.53
CA THR A 78 4.76 3.53 -15.87
C THR A 78 5.05 2.50 -14.78
N MET A 79 4.09 2.18 -13.91
CA MET A 79 4.28 1.13 -12.89
C MET A 79 4.60 -0.23 -13.51
N ARG A 80 3.97 -0.58 -14.65
CA ARG A 80 4.28 -1.81 -15.38
C ARG A 80 5.72 -1.82 -15.89
N GLU A 81 6.19 -0.72 -16.46
CA GLU A 81 7.58 -0.59 -16.94
C GLU A 81 8.59 -0.68 -15.79
N LEU A 82 8.24 -0.15 -14.61
CA LEU A 82 9.09 -0.22 -13.42
C LEU A 82 9.27 -1.64 -12.87
N LEU A 83 8.45 -2.62 -13.30
CA LEU A 83 8.68 -4.04 -12.99
C LEU A 83 9.98 -4.57 -13.59
N ASP A 84 10.51 -3.94 -14.63
CA ASP A 84 11.79 -4.29 -15.27
C ASP A 84 12.93 -3.32 -14.92
N ALA A 85 12.71 -2.40 -13.96
CA ALA A 85 13.71 -1.41 -13.57
C ALA A 85 15.02 -2.07 -13.09
N ARG A 86 16.18 -1.51 -13.40
CA ARG A 86 17.48 -2.07 -12.94
C ARG A 86 17.58 -2.17 -11.41
N SER A 87 16.99 -1.21 -10.70
CA SER A 87 16.98 -1.16 -9.23
C SER A 87 15.98 -2.18 -8.66
N GLU A 88 16.50 -3.13 -7.89
CA GLU A 88 15.69 -4.13 -7.16
C GLU A 88 14.63 -3.49 -6.27
N MET A 89 15.00 -2.44 -5.53
CA MET A 89 14.06 -1.73 -4.66
C MET A 89 12.91 -1.10 -5.45
N VAL A 90 13.18 -0.57 -6.64
CA VAL A 90 12.14 0.04 -7.48
C VAL A 90 11.20 -1.02 -8.04
N ARG A 91 11.74 -2.15 -8.52
CA ARG A 91 10.92 -3.30 -8.96
C ARG A 91 10.04 -3.81 -7.84
N PHE A 92 10.61 -4.02 -6.65
CA PHE A 92 9.87 -4.48 -5.47
C PHE A 92 8.75 -3.52 -5.10
N SER A 93 9.03 -2.20 -5.05
CA SER A 93 8.00 -1.20 -4.76
C SER A 93 6.87 -1.17 -5.80
N ALA A 94 7.20 -1.27 -7.09
CA ALA A 94 6.20 -1.31 -8.16
C ALA A 94 5.34 -2.58 -8.08
N ALA A 95 5.96 -3.74 -7.89
CA ALA A 95 5.26 -5.02 -7.73
C ALA A 95 4.34 -5.00 -6.51
N LYS A 96 4.83 -4.50 -5.37
CA LYS A 96 4.05 -4.35 -4.14
C LYS A 96 2.83 -3.46 -4.33
N ASP A 97 3.00 -2.26 -4.91
CA ASP A 97 1.88 -1.33 -5.10
C ASP A 97 0.81 -1.89 -6.06
N ILE A 98 1.22 -2.63 -7.10
CA ILE A 98 0.29 -3.33 -8.00
C ILE A 98 -0.49 -4.42 -7.25
N LEU A 99 0.18 -5.22 -6.42
CA LEU A 99 -0.48 -6.27 -5.63
C LEU A 99 -1.45 -5.68 -4.61
N ASP A 100 -1.03 -4.66 -3.85
CA ASP A 100 -1.86 -4.00 -2.84
C ASP A 100 -3.16 -3.43 -3.43
N ARG A 101 -3.15 -3.00 -4.70
CA ARG A 101 -4.32 -2.46 -5.40
C ARG A 101 -5.19 -3.50 -6.10
N SER A 102 -4.62 -4.65 -6.48
CA SER A 102 -5.31 -5.66 -7.29
C SER A 102 -5.84 -6.84 -6.49
N MET A 103 -5.24 -7.11 -5.33
CA MET A 103 -5.68 -8.18 -4.45
C MET A 103 -6.87 -7.74 -3.59
N ASN A 104 -7.85 -8.62 -3.44
CA ASN A 104 -8.89 -8.46 -2.43
C ASN A 104 -8.45 -9.03 -1.08
N ASP A 105 -9.13 -8.65 0.00
CA ASP A 105 -8.81 -9.08 1.37
C ASP A 105 -8.72 -10.60 1.57
N ALA A 106 -9.40 -11.39 0.73
CA ALA A 106 -9.32 -12.85 0.77
C ALA A 106 -8.02 -13.36 0.14
N GLN A 107 -7.58 -12.76 -0.96
CA GLN A 107 -6.30 -13.07 -1.60
C GLN A 107 -5.12 -12.64 -0.72
N ILE A 108 -5.22 -11.48 -0.05
CA ILE A 108 -4.18 -10.99 0.88
C ILE A 108 -3.98 -11.99 2.01
N ARG A 109 -5.05 -12.35 2.73
CA ARG A 109 -4.98 -13.32 3.84
C ARG A 109 -4.45 -14.69 3.41
N LYS A 110 -4.79 -15.14 2.20
CA LYS A 110 -4.27 -16.40 1.65
C LYS A 110 -2.76 -16.29 1.40
N ALA A 111 -2.29 -15.21 0.79
CA ALA A 111 -0.88 -14.99 0.52
C ALA A 111 -0.06 -14.88 1.82
N GLU A 112 -0.59 -14.21 2.86
CA GLU A 112 0.02 -14.15 4.19
C GLU A 112 0.15 -15.55 4.81
N ALA A 113 -0.93 -16.33 4.83
CA ALA A 113 -0.90 -17.68 5.37
C ALA A 113 0.08 -18.60 4.61
N GLU A 114 0.15 -18.48 3.28
CA GLU A 114 1.12 -19.23 2.46
C GLU A 114 2.57 -18.82 2.74
N ALA A 115 2.81 -17.52 2.96
CA ALA A 115 4.13 -17.01 3.34
C ALA A 115 4.57 -17.52 4.72
N ASP A 116 3.67 -17.50 5.71
CA ASP A 116 3.95 -18.01 7.06
C ASP A 116 4.27 -19.52 7.05
N ILE A 117 3.54 -20.29 6.24
CA ILE A 117 3.82 -21.72 6.04
C ILE A 117 5.18 -21.92 5.37
N ALA A 118 5.51 -21.14 4.35
CA ALA A 118 6.80 -21.24 3.65
C ALA A 118 7.97 -20.86 4.57
N GLU A 119 7.83 -19.82 5.39
CA GLU A 119 8.84 -19.42 6.38
C GLU A 119 9.03 -20.50 7.44
N SER A 120 7.92 -21.04 7.97
CA SER A 120 7.96 -22.13 8.95
C SER A 120 8.67 -23.36 8.39
N LYS A 121 8.34 -23.77 7.16
CA LYS A 121 9.02 -24.87 6.46
C LYS A 121 10.51 -24.59 6.22
N ALA A 122 10.86 -23.37 5.84
CA ALA A 122 12.26 -22.99 5.64
C ALA A 122 13.06 -22.99 6.96
N LYS A 123 12.43 -22.60 8.06
CA LYS A 123 13.01 -22.63 9.40
C LYS A 123 13.20 -24.05 9.91
N GLU A 124 12.20 -24.92 9.71
CA GLU A 124 12.29 -26.35 10.02
C GLU A 124 13.42 -27.02 9.24
N ALA A 125 13.51 -26.76 7.92
CA ALA A 125 14.60 -27.28 7.08
C ALA A 125 15.98 -26.84 7.56
N ARG A 126 16.13 -25.57 7.98
CA ARG A 126 17.37 -25.05 8.58
C ARG A 126 17.69 -25.69 9.94
N SER A 127 16.67 -26.05 10.73
CA SER A 127 16.87 -26.72 12.02
C SER A 127 17.13 -28.22 11.88
N GLY A 128 16.59 -28.88 10.85
CA GLY A 128 16.76 -30.30 10.57
C GLY A 128 18.18 -30.68 10.16
N GLU A 129 18.90 -29.79 9.45
CA GLU A 129 20.32 -29.99 9.13
C GLU A 129 21.24 -30.05 10.36
N SER A 130 20.76 -29.67 11.55
CA SER A 130 21.56 -29.70 12.79
C SER A 130 21.37 -30.97 13.65
N ASN A 131 20.50 -31.92 13.25
CA ASN A 131 20.17 -33.07 14.11
C ASN A 131 20.15 -34.45 13.42
N GLU A 132 20.66 -34.57 12.19
CA GLU A 132 20.91 -35.88 11.57
C GLU A 132 22.25 -36.46 12.07
N GLY A 133 22.25 -36.99 13.30
CA GLY A 133 23.43 -37.67 13.83
C GLY A 133 23.27 -38.45 15.14
N GLN A 134 22.14 -38.35 15.85
CA GLN A 134 21.90 -39.14 17.06
C GLN A 134 20.70 -40.05 16.91
N THR A 135 20.92 -41.18 16.22
CA THR A 135 20.09 -42.37 16.44
C THR A 135 20.41 -42.89 17.85
N LEU A 136 19.50 -42.69 18.80
CA LEU A 136 19.58 -43.28 20.13
C LEU A 136 19.44 -44.81 20.01
N ILE A 137 20.56 -45.52 20.11
CA ILE A 137 20.57 -46.97 20.30
C ILE A 137 20.21 -47.20 21.78
N VAL A 138 19.02 -47.71 22.02
CA VAL A 138 18.62 -48.25 23.33
C VAL A 138 19.28 -49.62 23.47
N ASP A 139 20.35 -49.68 24.26
CA ASP A 139 21.05 -50.91 24.62
C ASP A 139 20.21 -51.65 25.67
N ASP A 140 19.70 -52.82 25.28
CA ASP A 140 18.83 -53.69 26.07
C ASP A 140 19.69 -54.41 27.14
N VAL A 141 19.99 -53.71 28.23
CA VAL A 141 20.79 -54.21 29.35
C VAL A 141 19.87 -54.81 30.44
N GLY A 142 19.63 -56.12 30.29
CA GLY A 142 19.88 -57.17 31.30
C GLY A 142 19.15 -57.17 32.65
N GLY A 143 18.52 -58.31 32.97
CA GLY A 143 18.24 -58.69 34.36
C GLY A 143 17.26 -59.87 34.52
N ILE A 144 17.71 -61.10 34.20
CA ILE A 144 17.06 -62.32 34.71
C ILE A 144 18.15 -63.10 35.45
N GLU A 145 18.10 -63.04 36.78
CA GLU A 145 18.92 -63.86 37.66
C GLU A 145 18.27 -65.25 37.76
N ASP A 146 18.97 -66.26 37.23
CA ASP A 146 18.69 -67.67 37.54
C ASP A 146 19.48 -68.03 38.79
N GLU A 147 18.79 -68.21 39.93
CA GLU A 147 19.34 -68.89 41.11
C GLU A 147 18.76 -70.30 41.27
N ASP A 148 19.68 -71.26 41.09
CA ASP A 148 19.81 -72.58 41.68
C ASP A 148 18.83 -73.72 41.38
N ALA A 149 19.38 -74.71 40.65
CA ALA A 149 19.02 -76.12 40.74
C ALA A 149 20.16 -76.89 41.44
N GLY A 150 19.85 -77.66 42.50
CA GLY A 150 20.71 -78.80 42.88
C GLY A 150 20.62 -79.36 44.29
N SER A 151 19.86 -80.46 44.39
CA SER A 151 19.94 -81.61 45.35
C SER A 151 19.48 -81.47 46.80
#